data_AF-A0A6L5QMD3-F1
#
_entry.id   AF-A0A6L5QMD3-F1
#
_cell.length_a   1.000
_cell.length_b   1.000
_cell.length_c   1.000
_cell.angle_alpha   90.00
_cell.angle_beta   90.00
_cell.angle_gamma   90.00
#
_symmetry.space_group_name_H-M   'P 1'
#
loop_
_entity.id
_entity.type
_entity.pdbx_description
1 polymer ?
#
loop_
_entity_poly.entity_id
_entity_poly.type
_entity_poly.pdbx_seq_one_letter_code
_entity_poly.pdbx_strand_id
1 'polypeptide(L)'
;MKKLLIILCMASVLAGCSVGSYQRAQGRANEVKNGMTVAQAISIIGIPPTGQSKTSIEWQHSNEPQQLYNGTTSGSIRFELLDGRIVGIPEDGIFSGTAAKNARQMREARAAAEAEQRRADGEALMRDQEARAEITRQTSPAAPMSKETRMPKSATQE
;
A
#
# COMPACT_ATOMS: atom_id res chain seq x y z
N MET A 1 -52.58 8.98 -26.63
CA MET A 1 -51.39 9.58 -25.97
C MET A 1 -51.07 8.74 -24.73
N LYS A 2 -50.21 7.73 -24.89
CA LYS A 2 -49.96 6.64 -23.92
C LYS A 2 -48.46 6.39 -23.79
N LYS A 3 -47.66 7.37 -23.33
CA LYS A 3 -46.23 7.15 -23.03
C LYS A 3 -45.74 8.26 -22.08
N LEU A 4 -46.07 8.17 -20.79
CA LEU A 4 -45.49 9.04 -19.75
C LEU A 4 -45.70 8.46 -18.34
N LEU A 5 -45.64 7.13 -18.24
CA LEU A 5 -45.48 6.37 -16.99
C LEU A 5 -44.54 5.23 -17.34
N ILE A 6 -43.66 4.83 -16.40
CA ILE A 6 -42.46 3.98 -16.63
C ILE A 6 -41.34 4.88 -17.19
N ILE A 7 -40.39 5.42 -16.45
CA ILE A 7 -39.31 4.75 -15.71
C ILE A 7 -38.89 5.70 -14.55
N LEU A 8 -39.61 5.64 -13.42
CA LEU A 8 -39.23 6.31 -12.16
C LEU A 8 -39.15 5.27 -11.02
N CYS A 9 -38.71 4.05 -11.34
CA CYS A 9 -38.67 2.92 -10.41
C CYS A 9 -37.30 2.20 -10.36
N MET A 10 -36.19 2.92 -10.59
CA MET A 10 -34.85 2.34 -10.48
C MET A 10 -33.93 3.14 -9.54
N ALA A 11 -34.49 3.69 -8.46
CA ALA A 11 -33.75 4.45 -7.45
C ALA A 11 -34.02 3.99 -6.01
N SER A 12 -34.42 2.72 -5.79
CA SER A 12 -34.84 2.26 -4.46
C SER A 12 -34.51 0.79 -4.17
N VAL A 13 -33.28 0.36 -4.47
CA VAL A 13 -32.68 -0.94 -4.07
C VAL A 13 -31.17 -0.62 -4.04
N LEU A 14 -30.36 -0.60 -2.98
CA LEU A 14 -30.32 -1.35 -1.73
C LEU A 14 -29.50 -0.56 -0.69
N ALA A 15 -30.15 0.00 0.34
CA ALA A 15 -29.50 0.23 1.62
C ALA A 15 -29.92 -0.95 2.51
N GLY A 16 -29.05 -1.96 2.68
CA GLY A 16 -29.34 -3.10 3.57
C GLY A 16 -28.80 -4.49 3.19
N CYS A 17 -27.72 -4.61 2.41
CA CYS A 17 -27.17 -5.91 2.00
C CYS A 17 -25.64 -6.05 2.15
N SER A 18 -24.97 -5.24 2.98
CA SER A 18 -23.49 -5.14 2.90
C SER A 18 -22.73 -6.37 3.42
N VAL A 19 -23.23 -7.10 4.42
CA VAL A 19 -22.47 -8.23 5.00
C VAL A 19 -22.74 -9.56 4.29
N GLY A 20 -24.02 -9.90 4.05
CA GLY A 20 -24.39 -11.20 3.47
C GLY A 20 -24.20 -11.32 1.96
N SER A 21 -24.08 -10.21 1.23
CA SER A 21 -23.74 -10.24 -0.20
C SER A 21 -22.24 -10.44 -0.42
N TYR A 22 -21.41 -9.86 0.45
CA TYR A 22 -19.97 -9.94 0.34
C TYR A 22 -19.42 -11.32 0.74
N GLN A 23 -19.95 -11.93 1.81
CA GLN A 23 -19.60 -13.32 2.16
C GLN A 23 -19.93 -14.30 1.02
N ARG A 24 -21.04 -14.08 0.31
CA ARG A 24 -21.38 -14.85 -0.89
C ARG A 24 -20.43 -14.56 -2.05
N ALA A 25 -20.09 -13.29 -2.27
CA ALA A 25 -19.10 -12.88 -3.27
C ALA A 25 -17.73 -13.54 -3.02
N GLN A 26 -17.26 -13.59 -1.78
CA GLN A 26 -16.02 -14.30 -1.40
C GLN A 26 -16.10 -15.79 -1.71
N GLY A 27 -17.20 -16.45 -1.34
CA GLY A 27 -17.40 -17.87 -1.65
C GLY A 27 -17.34 -18.17 -3.14
N ARG A 28 -17.92 -17.28 -3.96
CA ARG A 28 -17.93 -17.40 -5.43
C ARG A 28 -16.64 -16.94 -6.09
N ALA A 29 -15.78 -16.20 -5.39
CA ALA A 29 -14.54 -15.68 -5.97
C ALA A 29 -13.55 -16.79 -6.37
N ASN A 30 -13.64 -17.97 -5.76
CA ASN A 30 -12.85 -19.14 -6.16
C ASN A 30 -13.36 -19.83 -7.44
N GLU A 31 -14.58 -19.50 -7.90
CA GLU A 31 -15.12 -19.96 -9.17
C GLU A 31 -14.53 -19.19 -10.36
N VAL A 32 -13.97 -17.99 -10.11
CA VAL A 32 -13.26 -17.21 -11.12
C VAL A 32 -11.92 -17.88 -11.45
N LYS A 33 -11.60 -18.00 -12.74
CA LYS A 33 -10.39 -18.67 -13.24
C LYS A 33 -9.58 -17.75 -14.14
N ASN A 34 -8.29 -18.09 -14.31
CA ASN A 34 -7.42 -17.44 -15.27
C ASN A 34 -8.00 -17.52 -16.69
N GLY A 35 -7.83 -16.45 -17.48
CA GLY A 35 -8.36 -16.31 -18.84
C GLY A 35 -9.78 -15.76 -18.93
N MET A 36 -10.53 -15.72 -17.83
CA MET A 36 -11.86 -15.11 -17.79
C MET A 36 -11.80 -13.59 -18.02
N THR A 37 -12.83 -13.06 -18.67
CA THR A 37 -13.03 -11.61 -18.83
C THR A 37 -13.57 -10.99 -17.55
N VAL A 38 -13.42 -9.67 -17.44
CA VAL A 38 -14.03 -8.88 -16.37
C VAL A 38 -15.54 -9.12 -16.25
N ALA A 39 -16.26 -9.16 -17.37
CA ALA A 39 -17.71 -9.36 -17.38
C ALA A 39 -18.12 -10.73 -16.81
N GLN A 40 -17.37 -11.79 -17.13
CA GLN A 40 -17.60 -13.13 -16.58
C GLN A 40 -17.36 -13.15 -15.07
N ALA A 41 -16.29 -12.49 -14.59
CA ALA A 41 -16.02 -12.40 -13.16
C ALA A 41 -17.12 -11.62 -12.42
N ILE A 42 -17.62 -10.51 -12.96
CA ILE A 42 -18.74 -9.77 -12.35
C ILE A 42 -20.00 -10.65 -12.24
N SER A 43 -20.30 -11.46 -13.26
CA SER A 43 -21.43 -12.39 -13.24
C SER A 43 -21.28 -13.49 -12.17
N ILE A 44 -20.07 -14.01 -12.00
CA ILE A 44 -19.74 -14.99 -10.96
C ILE A 44 -19.79 -14.34 -9.57
N ILE A 45 -19.23 -13.15 -9.39
CA ILE A 45 -19.21 -12.48 -8.09
C ILE A 45 -20.62 -12.03 -7.68
N GLY A 46 -21.45 -11.64 -8.64
CA GLY A 46 -22.87 -11.30 -8.42
C GLY A 46 -23.09 -9.93 -7.78
N ILE A 47 -22.04 -9.14 -7.60
CA ILE A 47 -22.08 -7.74 -7.16
C ILE A 47 -21.15 -6.89 -8.05
N PRO A 48 -21.44 -5.58 -8.23
CA PRO A 48 -20.59 -4.70 -9.01
C PRO A 48 -19.24 -4.47 -8.30
N PRO A 49 -18.14 -4.30 -9.06
CA PRO A 49 -16.84 -3.96 -8.50
C PRO A 49 -16.87 -2.55 -7.90
N THR A 50 -16.10 -2.35 -6.85
CA THR A 50 -15.89 -1.03 -6.24
C THR A 50 -14.83 -0.22 -6.99
N GLY A 51 -13.94 -0.89 -7.73
CA GLY A 51 -12.92 -0.24 -8.55
C GLY A 51 -12.45 -1.12 -9.69
N GLN A 52 -12.13 -0.48 -10.82
CA GLN A 52 -11.53 -1.14 -11.98
C GLN A 52 -10.44 -0.24 -12.57
N SER A 53 -9.27 -0.82 -12.79
CA SER A 53 -8.14 -0.21 -13.49
C SER A 53 -7.81 -1.04 -14.75
N LYS A 54 -6.82 -0.59 -15.53
CA LYS A 54 -6.33 -1.37 -16.69
C LYS A 54 -5.68 -2.70 -16.28
N THR A 55 -5.19 -2.79 -15.05
CA THR A 55 -4.39 -3.92 -14.55
C THR A 55 -5.07 -4.69 -13.42
N SER A 56 -6.24 -4.25 -12.95
CA SER A 56 -6.93 -4.91 -11.85
C SER A 56 -8.41 -4.59 -11.78
N ILE A 57 -9.18 -5.50 -11.18
CA ILE A 57 -10.56 -5.27 -10.75
C ILE A 57 -10.71 -5.63 -9.26
N GLU A 58 -11.47 -4.83 -8.52
CA GLU A 58 -11.57 -4.94 -7.06
C GLU A 58 -13.03 -4.83 -6.56
N TRP A 59 -13.36 -5.62 -5.54
CA TRP A 59 -14.53 -5.48 -4.69
C TRP A 59 -14.09 -5.28 -3.23
N GLN A 60 -14.22 -4.06 -2.73
CA GLN A 60 -13.88 -3.71 -1.35
C GLN A 60 -14.99 -4.11 -0.38
N HIS A 61 -14.60 -4.73 0.74
CA HIS A 61 -15.54 -5.11 1.79
C HIS A 61 -15.87 -3.96 2.75
N SER A 62 -14.93 -3.03 2.97
CA SER A 62 -15.07 -1.88 3.86
C SER A 62 -14.45 -0.62 3.25
N ASN A 63 -14.80 0.54 3.80
CA ASN A 63 -14.25 1.85 3.42
C ASN A 63 -12.83 2.09 3.95
N GLU A 64 -12.18 1.09 4.55
CA GLU A 64 -10.83 1.25 5.07
C GLU A 64 -9.80 1.10 3.93
N PRO A 65 -8.77 1.97 3.89
CA PRO A 65 -7.79 1.96 2.83
C PRO A 65 -6.96 0.67 2.84
N GLN A 66 -7.27 -0.20 1.88
CA GLN A 66 -6.40 -1.17 1.20
C GLN A 66 -5.41 -1.95 2.08
N GLN A 67 -5.88 -3.05 2.67
CA GLN A 67 -5.02 -4.24 2.77
C GLN A 67 -5.28 -5.14 1.57
N LEU A 68 -4.48 -4.91 0.53
CA LEU A 68 -4.22 -5.85 -0.57
C LEU A 68 -4.07 -7.28 -0.02
N TYR A 69 -4.92 -8.19 -0.51
CA TYR A 69 -4.87 -9.64 -0.27
C TYR A 69 -4.76 -10.05 1.19
N ASN A 70 -5.84 -10.45 1.85
CA ASN A 70 -5.69 -11.08 3.16
C ASN A 70 -6.13 -12.54 3.24
N GLY A 71 -6.61 -13.20 2.17
CA GLY A 71 -7.16 -14.57 2.31
C GLY A 71 -8.15 -14.69 3.48
N THR A 72 -8.75 -13.54 3.78
CA THR A 72 -9.46 -13.08 4.96
C THR A 72 -10.96 -13.19 4.90
N THR A 73 -11.68 -13.50 5.97
CA THR A 73 -13.13 -13.25 5.97
C THR A 73 -13.51 -11.77 5.81
N SER A 74 -12.57 -10.83 5.94
CA SER A 74 -12.77 -9.39 5.74
C SER A 74 -12.04 -8.79 4.52
N GLY A 75 -11.39 -9.60 3.69
CA GLY A 75 -10.55 -9.13 2.58
C GLY A 75 -11.29 -8.67 1.35
N SER A 76 -10.77 -7.61 0.72
CA SER A 76 -11.12 -7.23 -0.65
C SER A 76 -10.87 -8.37 -1.64
N ILE A 77 -11.80 -8.60 -2.57
CA ILE A 77 -11.60 -9.48 -3.72
C ILE A 77 -10.86 -8.65 -4.77
N ARG A 78 -9.70 -9.10 -5.22
CA ARG A 78 -8.95 -8.44 -6.29
C ARG A 78 -8.43 -9.48 -7.29
N PHE A 79 -8.63 -9.19 -8.57
CA PHE A 79 -8.03 -9.95 -9.67
C PHE A 79 -7.10 -9.05 -10.47
N GLU A 80 -5.97 -9.59 -10.88
CA GLU A 80 -5.07 -8.94 -11.83
C GLU A 80 -5.55 -9.16 -13.26
N LEU A 81 -5.33 -8.16 -14.10
CA LEU A 81 -5.73 -8.16 -15.49
C LEU A 81 -4.52 -8.04 -16.41
N LEU A 82 -4.46 -8.91 -17.41
CA LEU A 82 -3.58 -8.81 -18.56
C LEU A 82 -4.46 -8.81 -19.81
N ASP A 83 -4.39 -7.74 -20.61
CA ASP A 83 -5.24 -7.55 -21.81
C ASP A 83 -6.75 -7.73 -21.55
N GLY A 84 -7.23 -7.26 -20.40
CA GLY A 84 -8.63 -7.37 -19.99
C GLY A 84 -9.08 -8.76 -19.53
N ARG A 85 -8.12 -9.69 -19.38
CA ARG A 85 -8.35 -11.05 -18.88
C ARG A 85 -7.71 -11.25 -17.52
N ILE A 86 -8.37 -12.05 -16.69
CA ILE A 86 -7.91 -12.37 -15.36
C ILE A 86 -6.69 -13.30 -15.40
N VAL A 87 -5.69 -12.98 -14.59
CA VAL A 87 -4.45 -13.75 -14.45
C VAL A 87 -4.04 -13.87 -12.98
N GLY A 88 -3.04 -14.70 -12.70
CA GLY A 88 -2.42 -14.81 -11.38
C GLY A 88 -3.29 -15.49 -10.31
N ILE A 89 -4.42 -16.10 -10.68
CA ILE A 89 -5.23 -16.89 -9.75
C ILE A 89 -4.50 -18.21 -9.44
N PRO A 90 -4.22 -18.54 -8.17
CA PRO A 90 -3.69 -19.84 -7.76
C PRO A 90 -4.69 -20.96 -8.11
N GLU A 91 -4.21 -22.18 -8.40
CA GLU A 91 -5.08 -23.32 -8.77
C GLU A 91 -6.17 -23.60 -7.72
N ASP A 92 -5.82 -23.50 -6.44
CA ASP A 92 -6.73 -23.72 -5.31
C ASP A 92 -7.73 -22.55 -5.10
N GLY A 93 -7.56 -21.42 -5.81
CA GLY A 93 -8.38 -20.22 -5.68
C GLY A 93 -7.80 -19.16 -4.73
N ILE A 94 -8.31 -17.93 -4.83
CA ILE A 94 -7.75 -16.74 -4.16
C ILE A 94 -8.07 -16.62 -2.66
N PHE A 95 -9.06 -17.37 -2.16
CA PHE A 95 -9.38 -17.50 -0.73
C PHE A 95 -9.03 -18.89 -0.18
N SER A 96 -8.18 -19.66 -0.86
CA SER A 96 -7.72 -20.95 -0.37
C SER A 96 -6.69 -20.82 0.75
N GLY A 97 -6.51 -21.89 1.53
CA GLY A 97 -5.44 -21.96 2.53
C GLY A 97 -4.04 -21.81 1.93
N THR A 98 -3.85 -22.30 0.70
CA THR A 98 -2.60 -22.11 -0.07
C THR A 98 -2.40 -20.65 -0.47
N ALA A 99 -3.44 -19.98 -0.97
CA ALA A 99 -3.37 -18.55 -1.29
C ALA A 99 -3.09 -17.69 -0.06
N ALA A 100 -3.66 -18.03 1.11
CA ALA A 100 -3.35 -17.36 2.37
C ALA A 100 -1.87 -17.51 2.76
N LYS A 101 -1.29 -18.71 2.59
CA LYS A 101 0.15 -18.96 2.84
C LYS A 101 1.03 -18.16 1.87
N ASN A 102 0.73 -18.17 0.57
CA ASN A 102 1.49 -17.44 -0.44
C ASN A 102 1.42 -15.93 -0.22
N ALA A 103 0.24 -15.39 0.10
CA ALA A 103 0.06 -13.98 0.43
C ALA A 103 0.88 -13.58 1.66
N ARG A 104 0.91 -14.44 2.69
CA ARG A 104 1.75 -14.23 3.88
C ARG A 104 3.24 -14.21 3.51
N GLN A 105 3.72 -15.17 2.73
CA GLN A 105 5.12 -15.22 2.30
C GLN A 105 5.52 -13.98 1.49
N MET A 106 4.68 -13.52 0.56
CA MET A 106 4.96 -12.30 -0.20
C MET A 106 5.02 -11.05 0.68
N ARG A 107 4.17 -10.95 1.71
CA ARG A 107 4.24 -9.84 2.68
C ARG A 107 5.53 -9.88 3.49
N GLU A 108 5.93 -11.06 3.95
CA GLU A 108 7.19 -11.26 4.69
C GLU A 108 8.39 -10.91 3.79
N ALA A 109 8.41 -11.35 2.54
CA ALA A 109 9.44 -11.01 1.56
C ALA A 109 9.51 -9.51 1.27
N ARG A 110 8.36 -8.85 1.08
CA ARG A 110 8.30 -7.41 0.86
C ARG A 110 8.77 -6.61 2.08
N ALA A 111 8.37 -7.03 3.28
CA ALA A 111 8.82 -6.41 4.52
C ALA A 111 10.34 -6.57 4.72
N ALA A 112 10.89 -7.74 4.36
CA ALA A 112 12.34 -7.97 4.38
C ALA A 112 13.08 -7.07 3.39
N ALA A 113 12.60 -6.97 2.14
CA ALA A 113 13.19 -6.09 1.13
C ALA A 113 13.12 -4.61 1.54
N GLU A 114 12.01 -4.17 2.12
CA GLU A 114 11.88 -2.79 2.61
C GLU A 114 12.78 -2.52 3.82
N ALA A 115 12.97 -3.51 4.71
CA ALA A 115 13.91 -3.39 5.82
C ALA A 115 15.37 -3.32 5.35
N GLU A 116 15.74 -4.10 4.33
CA GLU A 116 17.06 -4.05 3.71
C GLU A 116 17.30 -2.69 3.04
N GLN A 117 16.30 -2.17 2.33
CA GLN A 117 16.40 -0.86 1.71
C GLN A 117 16.57 0.27 2.75
N ARG A 118 15.83 0.23 3.87
CA ARG A 118 16.04 1.19 4.96
C ARG A 118 17.44 1.11 5.59
N ARG A 119 18.04 -0.09 5.65
CA ARG A 119 19.42 -0.23 6.12
C ARG A 119 20.41 0.40 5.14
N ALA A 120 20.24 0.13 3.85
CA ALA A 120 21.07 0.74 2.80
C ALA A 120 20.96 2.27 2.79
N ASP A 121 19.75 2.82 2.92
CA ASP A 121 19.50 4.26 2.98
C ASP A 121 20.13 4.88 4.25
N GLY A 122 20.03 4.19 5.39
CA GLY A 122 20.66 4.62 6.64
C GLY A 122 22.20 4.65 6.56
N GLU A 123 22.81 3.63 5.97
CA GLU A 123 24.25 3.57 5.75
C GLU A 123 24.73 4.64 4.75
N ALA A 124 23.94 4.92 3.71
CA ALA A 124 24.24 5.99 2.77
C ALA A 124 24.18 7.37 3.45
N LEU A 125 23.19 7.61 4.31
CA LEU A 125 23.07 8.85 5.07
C LEU A 125 24.25 9.07 6.03
N MET A 126 24.68 8.01 6.74
CA MET A 126 25.84 8.08 7.64
C MET A 126 27.13 8.39 6.88
N ARG A 127 27.34 7.79 5.71
CA ARG A 127 28.50 8.09 4.85
C ARG A 127 28.47 9.53 4.33
N ASP A 128 27.31 10.06 3.94
CA ASP A 128 27.20 11.46 3.53
C ASP A 128 27.48 12.42 4.69
N GLN A 129 27.01 12.11 5.90
CA GLN A 129 27.31 12.89 7.10
C GLN A 129 28.81 12.86 7.45
N GLU A 130 29.44 11.70 7.37
CA GLU A 130 30.88 11.55 7.63
C GLU A 130 31.71 12.32 6.59
N ALA A 131 31.36 12.22 5.30
CA ALA A 131 32.00 13.00 4.24
C ALA A 131 31.86 14.52 4.47
N ARG A 132 30.68 15.00 4.88
CA ARG A 132 30.45 16.41 5.21
C ARG A 132 31.22 16.85 6.46
N ALA A 133 31.30 16.00 7.48
CA ALA A 133 32.07 16.27 8.68
C ALA A 133 33.57 16.35 8.38
N GLU A 134 34.08 15.48 7.50
CA GLU A 134 35.47 15.47 7.06
C GLU A 134 35.80 16.72 6.22
N ILE A 135 34.93 17.11 5.29
CA ILE A 135 35.07 18.38 4.54
C ILE A 135 35.11 19.56 5.50
N THR A 136 34.26 19.58 6.53
CA THR A 136 34.22 20.65 7.54
C THR A 136 35.50 20.70 8.40
N ARG A 137 36.11 19.55 8.71
CA ARG A 137 37.41 19.48 9.39
C ARG A 137 38.55 20.03 8.54
N GLN A 138 38.59 19.70 7.26
CA GLN A 138 39.65 20.13 6.34
C GLN A 138 39.55 21.61 5.95
N THR A 139 38.34 22.18 5.97
CA THR A 139 38.09 23.58 5.59
C THR A 139 37.99 24.54 6.77
N SER A 140 38.08 24.07 8.02
CA SER A 140 38.16 24.95 9.19
C SER A 140 39.57 25.56 9.31
N PRO A 141 39.75 26.89 9.11
CA PRO A 141 41.01 27.53 9.46
C PRO A 141 41.15 27.49 10.99
N ALA A 142 42.29 27.00 11.47
CA ALA A 142 42.63 27.04 12.89
C ALA A 142 42.40 28.47 13.42
N ALA A 143 41.43 28.64 14.30
CA ALA A 143 41.16 29.93 14.94
C ALA A 143 42.44 30.38 15.65
N PRO A 144 42.98 31.58 15.38
CA PRO A 144 44.17 32.05 16.08
C PRO A 144 43.82 32.23 17.55
N MET A 145 44.51 31.49 18.43
CA MET A 145 44.45 31.70 19.87
C MET A 145 44.85 33.15 20.17
N SER A 146 43.86 33.97 20.53
CA SER A 146 44.11 35.32 21.01
C SER A 146 44.80 35.21 22.38
N LYS A 147 46.10 35.52 22.41
CA LYS A 147 46.87 35.63 23.66
C LYS A 147 46.27 36.77 24.50
N GLU A 148 45.60 36.38 25.57
CA GLU A 148 45.15 37.28 26.63
C GLU A 148 46.37 38.02 27.20
N THR A 149 46.53 39.27 26.77
CA THR A 149 47.61 40.15 27.23
C THR A 149 47.17 40.73 28.58
N ARG A 150 47.61 40.04 29.64
CA ARG A 150 47.53 40.51 31.02
C ARG A 150 48.43 41.75 31.16
N MET A 151 47.83 42.94 31.21
CA MET A 151 48.54 44.17 31.63
C MET A 151 48.35 44.37 33.15
N PRO A 152 49.42 44.65 33.90
CA PRO A 152 49.34 45.00 35.32
C PRO A 152 49.20 46.52 35.49
N LYS A 153 48.40 46.95 36.45
CA LYS A 153 48.55 48.26 37.12
C LYS A 153 48.15 48.03 38.57
N SER A 154 49.11 47.72 39.44
CA SER A 154 49.96 48.68 40.16
C SER A 154 49.12 49.59 41.07
N ALA A 155 49.35 49.37 42.36
CA ALA A 155 48.85 50.08 43.54
C ALA A 155 49.19 51.59 43.54
N THR A 156 48.74 52.28 44.61
CA THR A 156 49.06 53.65 45.10
C THR A 156 47.83 54.56 44.98
N GLN A 157 47.27 55.24 45.98
CA GLN A 157 47.59 55.54 47.39
C GLN A 157 46.30 56.08 48.07
N GLU A 158 46.27 55.95 49.41
CA GLU A 158 45.63 56.80 50.46
C GLU A 158 44.26 57.48 50.24
#